data_AF-A0A0K8R6Y4-F1
#
_entry.id   AF-A0A0K8R6Y4-F1
#
_cell.length_a   1.000
_cell.length_b   1.000
_cell.length_c   1.000
_cell.angle_alpha   90.00
_cell.angle_beta   90.00
_cell.angle_gamma   90.00
#
_symmetry.space_group_name_H-M   'P 1'
#
loop_
_entity.id
_entity.type
_entity.pdbx_description
1 polymer ?
#
loop_
_entity_poly.entity_id
_entity_poly.type
_entity_poly.pdbx_seq_one_letter_code
_entity_poly.pdbx_strand_id
1 'polypeptide(L)' 'MRTIVLLAVIALGGVSLIMGDANRRHHYRVSFDNGTCQYRNQTLKDGGFETFQFPCELWLCNATDKTLTCYEG' A
#
# COMPACT_ATOMS: atom_id res chain seq x y z
N MET A 1 -35.27 15.28 25.04
CA MET A 1 -34.59 15.08 23.74
C MET A 1 -33.27 14.40 24.02
N ARG A 2 -33.12 13.12 23.67
CA ARG A 2 -31.90 12.33 23.94
C ARG A 2 -31.02 12.40 22.69
N THR A 3 -29.91 13.10 22.79
CA THR A 3 -28.93 13.27 21.70
C THR A 3 -28.19 11.95 21.50
N ILE A 4 -28.55 11.24 20.43
CA ILE A 4 -27.86 10.03 19.99
C ILE A 4 -26.57 10.49 19.30
N VAL A 5 -25.43 10.32 19.97
CA VAL A 5 -24.12 10.60 19.37
C VAL A 5 -23.61 9.30 18.73
N LEU A 6 -23.95 9.12 17.46
CA LEU A 6 -23.37 8.08 16.61
C LEU A 6 -21.97 8.55 16.16
N LEU A 7 -20.94 8.14 16.89
CA LEU A 7 -19.55 8.27 16.44
C LEU A 7 -19.17 7.04 15.63
N ALA A 8 -19.39 7.11 14.31
CA ALA A 8 -18.78 6.18 13.38
C ALA A 8 -17.33 6.63 13.13
N VAL A 9 -16.37 5.96 13.75
CA VAL A 9 -14.95 6.14 13.46
C VAL A 9 -14.64 5.36 12.19
N ILE A 10 -14.78 6.00 11.03
CA ILE A 10 -14.26 5.47 9.77
C ILE A 10 -12.87 6.06 9.60
N ALA A 11 -11.87 5.40 10.19
CA ALA A 11 -10.46 5.70 9.95
C ALA A 11 -9.80 4.45 9.36
N LEU A 12 -10.21 4.07 8.16
CA LEU A 12 -9.40 3.28 7.26
C LEU A 12 -9.18 4.13 6.02
N GLY A 13 -8.39 5.19 6.19
CA GLY A 13 -7.78 5.94 5.10
C GLY A 13 -6.67 5.12 4.45
N GLY A 14 -7.01 3.94 3.92
CA GLY A 14 -6.14 3.23 3.01
C GLY A 14 -6.18 3.97 1.68
N VAL A 15 -5.16 4.76 1.38
CA VAL A 15 -4.95 5.21 0.00
C VAL A 15 -4.56 3.96 -0.79
N SER A 16 -5.54 3.33 -1.43
CA SER A 16 -5.26 2.39 -2.51
C SER A 16 -4.57 3.20 -3.60
N LEU A 17 -3.26 3.03 -3.75
CA LEU A 17 -2.53 3.57 -4.89
C LEU A 17 -2.93 2.78 -6.15
N ILE A 18 -4.16 3.00 -6.64
CA ILE A 18 -4.48 2.76 -8.04
C ILE A 18 -3.76 3.86 -8.79
N MET A 19 -2.51 3.62 -9.20
CA MET A 19 -1.73 4.58 -9.97
C MET A 19 -2.30 4.69 -11.40
N GLY A 20 -3.36 5.48 -11.54
CA GLY A 20 -3.55 6.35 -12.69
C GLY A 20 -3.00 7.73 -12.31
N ASP A 21 -1.77 8.03 -12.73
CA ASP A 21 -1.19 9.38 -12.80
C ASP A 21 -1.38 10.30 -11.58
N ALA A 22 -0.94 9.89 -10.39
CA ALA A 22 -0.82 10.78 -9.24
C ALA A 22 0.65 11.04 -8.89
N ASN A 23 1.14 12.15 -9.42
CA ASN A 23 2.43 12.79 -9.20
C ASN A 23 2.81 12.95 -7.70
N ARG A 24 3.48 11.96 -7.12
CA ARG A 24 4.40 12.15 -5.98
C ARG A 24 5.63 11.27 -6.21
N ARG A 25 6.70 11.92 -6.63
CA ARG A 25 7.95 11.31 -7.13
C ARG A 25 8.65 10.48 -6.04
N HIS A 26 8.29 9.21 -5.89
CA HIS A 26 9.23 8.22 -5.38
C HIS A 26 9.84 7.55 -6.61
N HIS A 27 11.14 7.79 -6.84
CA HIS A 27 11.90 7.30 -8.01
C HIS A 27 12.03 5.77 -8.09
N TYR A 28 11.27 5.02 -7.29
CA TYR A 28 11.32 3.58 -7.24
C TYR A 28 10.27 3.02 -8.17
N ARG A 29 10.74 2.52 -9.32
CA ARG A 29 9.91 1.76 -10.25
C ARG A 29 9.56 0.43 -9.60
N VAL A 30 8.27 0.16 -9.44
CA VAL A 30 7.79 -1.19 -9.15
C VAL A 30 7.85 -2.02 -10.42
N SER A 31 8.33 -3.26 -10.34
CA SER A 31 8.22 -4.25 -11.41
C SER A 31 7.53 -5.50 -10.92
N PHE A 32 6.85 -6.18 -11.84
CA PHE A 32 6.15 -7.43 -11.57
C PHE A 32 6.74 -8.49 -12.49
N ASP A 33 7.31 -9.53 -11.89
CA ASP A 33 7.95 -10.63 -12.62
C ASP A 33 7.70 -11.96 -11.93
N ASN A 34 7.30 -12.96 -12.70
CA ASN A 34 7.14 -14.35 -12.25
C ASN A 34 6.39 -14.53 -10.90
N GLY A 35 5.29 -13.80 -10.69
CA GLY A 35 4.50 -13.86 -9.46
C GLY A 35 5.12 -13.11 -8.26
N THR A 36 6.03 -12.18 -8.52
CA THR A 36 6.67 -11.34 -7.50
C THR A 36 6.54 -9.85 -7.80
N CYS A 37 6.56 -9.04 -6.76
CA CYS A 37 6.71 -7.59 -6.84
C CYS A 37 8.13 -7.21 -6.44
N GLN A 38 8.82 -6.44 -7.28
CA GLN A 38 10.11 -5.85 -6.94
C GLN A 38 9.93 -4.36 -6.67
N TYR A 39 10.35 -3.91 -5.48
CA TYR A 39 10.23 -2.51 -5.07
C TYR A 39 11.33 -2.16 -4.07
N ARG A 40 12.03 -1.03 -4.29
CA ARG A 40 13.18 -0.59 -3.47
C ARG A 40 14.20 -1.70 -3.16
N ASN A 41 14.51 -2.53 -4.16
CA ASN A 41 15.44 -3.68 -4.05
C ASN A 41 14.93 -4.84 -3.16
N GLN A 42 13.65 -4.85 -2.81
CA GLN A 42 12.98 -5.97 -2.15
C GLN A 42 12.17 -6.76 -3.17
N THR A 43 12.10 -8.07 -2.96
CA THR A 43 11.29 -9.00 -3.75
C THR A 43 10.23 -9.62 -2.86
N LEU A 44 8.97 -9.31 -3.13
CA LEU A 44 7.82 -9.84 -2.41
C LEU A 44 7.12 -10.87 -3.28
N LYS A 45 6.75 -12.01 -2.72
CA LYS A 45 5.88 -12.98 -3.39
C LYS A 45 4.44 -12.46 -3.44
N ASP A 46 3.64 -12.99 -4.35
CA ASP A 46 2.20 -12.73 -4.38
C ASP A 46 1.54 -12.97 -3.00
N GLY A 47 0.78 -11.99 -2.52
CA GLY A 47 0.18 -11.98 -1.17
C GLY A 47 1.16 -11.67 -0.04
N GLY A 48 2.45 -11.51 -0.33
CA GLY A 48 3.49 -11.18 0.65
C GLY A 48 3.47 -9.72 1.07
N PHE A 49 4.04 -9.45 2.24
CA PHE A 49 4.17 -8.09 2.77
C PHE A 49 5.52 -7.87 3.45
N GLU A 50 5.91 -6.60 3.57
CA GLU A 50 7.11 -6.17 4.27
C GLU A 50 6.81 -4.91 5.07
N THR A 51 7.37 -4.81 6.27
CA THR A 51 7.20 -3.65 7.16
C THR A 51 8.54 -2.97 7.38
N PHE A 52 8.59 -1.65 7.20
CA PHE A 52 9.76 -0.82 7.43
C PHE A 52 9.55 0.06 8.65
N GLN A 53 10.58 0.15 9.49
CA GLN A 53 10.58 1.02 10.66
C GLN A 53 10.92 2.47 10.30
N PHE A 54 11.77 2.70 9.29
CA PHE A 54 12.14 4.03 8.81
C PHE A 54 12.31 4.04 7.28
N PRO A 55 11.46 4.77 6.55
CA PRO A 55 10.17 5.35 7.00
C PRO A 55 9.20 4.26 7.50
N CYS A 56 8.22 4.63 8.33
CA CYS A 56 7.15 3.73 8.76
C CYS A 56 6.26 3.38 7.57
N GLU A 57 6.55 2.27 6.90
CA GLU A 57 5.82 1.82 5.71
C GLU A 57 5.46 0.33 5.82
N LEU A 58 4.29 -0.06 5.33
CA LEU A 58 3.91 -1.45 5.07
C LEU A 58 3.66 -1.61 3.58
N TRP A 59 4.34 -2.56 2.95
CA TRP A 59 4.15 -2.88 1.54
C TRP A 59 3.41 -4.21 1.41
N LEU A 60 2.37 -4.26 0.59
CA LEU A 60 1.62 -5.46 0.27
C LEU A 60 1.70 -5.72 -1.23
N CYS A 61 2.19 -6.90 -1.62
CA CYS A 61 2.32 -7.33 -2.99
C CYS A 61 1.10 -8.14 -3.44
N ASN A 62 0.51 -7.74 -4.56
CA ASN A 62 -0.41 -8.55 -5.34
C ASN A 62 0.15 -8.62 -6.77
N ALA A 63 0.92 -9.66 -7.05
CA ALA A 63 1.57 -9.86 -8.34
C ALA A 63 0.57 -10.31 -9.41
N THR A 64 -0.51 -11.00 -9.01
CA THR A 64 -1.61 -11.37 -9.89
C THR A 64 -2.28 -10.12 -10.49
N ASP A 65 -2.66 -9.18 -9.63
CA ASP A 65 -3.27 -7.90 -10.03
C ASP A 65 -2.24 -6.80 -10.34
N LYS A 66 -0.95 -7.16 -10.38
CA LYS A 66 0.18 -6.25 -10.65
C LYS A 66 0.08 -4.95 -9.86
N THR A 67 -0.17 -5.08 -8.57
CA THR A 67 -0.39 -3.99 -7.64
C THR A 67 0.52 -4.13 -6.43
N LEU A 68 1.18 -3.04 -6.05
CA LEU A 68 1.88 -2.93 -4.79
C LEU A 68 1.19 -1.83 -3.98
N THR A 69 0.64 -2.19 -2.82
CA THR A 69 0.02 -1.21 -1.91
C THR A 69 1.05 -0.79 -0.88
N CYS A 70 1.29 0.51 -0.76
CA CYS A 70 2.14 1.09 0.28
C CYS A 70 1.24 1.81 1.28
N TYR A 71 1.29 1.40 2.54
CA TYR A 71 0.68 2.10 3.66
C TYR A 71 1.77 2.85 4.39
N GLU A 72 1.60 4.16 4.59
CA GLU A 72 2.47 4.97 5.43
C GLU A 72 1.82 5.09 6.83
N GLY A 73 2.63 4.95 7.88
CA GLY A 73 2.21 5.03 9.29
C GLY A 73 2.57 6.33 9.98
#